data_AF-A0A655XGE1-F1
#
_entry.id   AF-A0A655XGE1-F1
#
_cell.length_a   1.000
_cell.length_b   1.000
_cell.length_c   1.000
_cell.angle_alpha   90.00
_cell.angle_beta   90.00
_cell.angle_gamma   90.00
#
_symmetry.space_group_name_H-M   'P 1'
#
loop_
_entity.id
_entity.type
_entity.pdbx_description
1 polymer ?
#
loop_
_entity_poly.entity_id
_entity_poly.type
_entity_poly.pdbx_seq_one_letter_code
_entity_poly.pdbx_strand_id
1 'polypeptide(L)'
;MTSATRAQIEMGSTISKEVSDLHEFATTMNMCFGRSSDWVEYHAESLAENIEVENVDSHVYDLAASERKAFKLWQDGYPEKAIARLDKAASDESVDRQTKGWLLQIAANIANHWGQIDRAETLQREAYANNRNLQRPQIAPPYRPMPIHSSQAESIVQQLNEYRLRKGFINKFEDVVSHLHSNATANQFEQAFENFGKLIGLATERHDDQGEGPDLLCLLPNSPALVIEAKSRKKNTGVFNKDNHGQLLIAGEWFESNYPGQPYCLVSIHPTNKATKAANASKSYAFTYDKLITLVNDSRVLLRKLCNSQLSNSELMNECTMLLNSSPIRSDKIVSQYLTNFTSD
;
A
#
# COMPACT_ATOMS: atom_id res chain seq x y z
N MET A 1 2.98 -18.11 6.34
CA MET A 1 3.78 -18.98 7.24
C MET A 1 2.82 -19.69 8.15
N THR A 2 2.98 -21.00 8.34
CA THR A 2 2.17 -21.78 9.28
C THR A 2 2.52 -21.45 10.73
N SER A 3 1.61 -21.74 11.67
CA SER A 3 1.86 -21.63 13.12
C SER A 3 3.12 -22.42 13.55
N ALA A 4 3.33 -23.61 12.98
CA ALA A 4 4.51 -24.41 13.25
C ALA A 4 5.82 -23.74 12.80
N THR A 5 5.88 -23.18 11.59
CA THR A 5 7.07 -22.45 11.12
C THR A 5 7.33 -21.20 11.96
N ARG A 6 6.27 -20.57 12.46
CA ARG A 6 6.35 -19.38 13.31
C ARG A 6 6.92 -19.70 14.69
N ALA A 7 6.41 -20.75 15.34
CA ALA A 7 6.93 -21.24 16.63
C ALA A 7 8.42 -21.59 16.54
N GLN A 8 8.86 -22.20 15.43
CA GLN A 8 10.27 -22.49 15.19
C GLN A 8 11.14 -21.23 15.09
N ILE A 9 10.66 -20.15 14.46
CA ILE A 9 11.37 -18.88 14.38
C ILE A 9 11.47 -18.21 15.76
N GLU A 10 10.40 -18.22 16.55
CA GLU A 10 10.39 -17.66 17.92
C GLU A 10 11.32 -18.44 18.86
N MET A 11 11.31 -19.77 18.76
CA MET A 11 12.24 -20.63 19.47
C MET A 11 13.69 -20.31 19.09
N GLY A 12 14.00 -20.20 17.80
CA GLY A 12 15.32 -19.78 17.32
C GLY A 12 15.73 -18.39 17.81
N SER A 13 14.79 -17.44 17.86
CA SER A 13 15.05 -16.10 18.42
C SER A 13 15.32 -16.13 19.92
N THR A 14 14.68 -17.02 20.67
CA THR A 14 14.87 -17.16 22.12
C THR A 14 16.25 -17.74 22.41
N ILE A 15 16.60 -18.85 21.74
CA ILE A 15 17.92 -19.46 21.84
C ILE A 15 19.02 -18.46 21.46
N SER A 16 18.83 -17.70 20.37
CA SER A 16 19.82 -16.72 19.92
C SER A 16 20.05 -15.56 20.89
N LYS A 17 19.15 -15.28 21.83
CA LYS A 17 19.35 -14.27 22.88
C LYS A 17 20.24 -14.77 24.02
N GLU A 18 20.21 -16.09 24.26
CA GLU A 18 20.99 -16.75 25.32
C GLU A 18 22.41 -17.12 24.86
N VAL A 19 22.65 -17.19 23.55
CA VAL A 19 23.99 -17.41 22.98
C VAL A 19 24.84 -16.15 23.13
N SER A 20 25.91 -16.26 23.91
CA SER A 20 26.77 -15.13 24.27
C SER A 20 28.03 -15.01 23.42
N ASP A 21 28.53 -16.12 22.84
CA ASP A 21 29.74 -16.13 22.01
C ASP A 21 29.71 -17.12 20.83
N LEU A 22 30.77 -17.10 20.01
CA LEU A 22 30.91 -17.94 18.82
C LEU A 22 31.02 -19.44 19.14
N HIS A 23 31.55 -19.80 20.31
CA HIS A 23 31.69 -21.19 20.72
C HIS A 23 30.34 -21.77 21.13
N GLU A 24 29.55 -21.04 21.93
CA GLU A 24 28.18 -21.39 22.27
C GLU A 24 27.29 -21.46 21.02
N PHE A 25 27.48 -20.54 20.07
CA PHE A 25 26.78 -20.58 18.78
C PHE A 25 27.10 -21.87 18.02
N ALA A 26 28.38 -22.24 17.88
CA ALA A 26 28.80 -23.46 17.20
C ALA A 26 28.27 -24.71 17.90
N THR A 27 28.28 -24.74 19.23
CA THR A 27 27.74 -25.84 20.04
C THR A 27 26.24 -25.99 19.83
N THR A 28 25.50 -24.88 19.90
CA THR A 28 24.04 -24.85 19.67
C THR A 28 23.67 -25.32 18.26
N MET A 29 24.41 -24.86 17.24
CA MET A 29 24.23 -25.36 15.87
C MET A 29 24.48 -26.86 15.77
N ASN A 30 25.53 -27.38 16.40
CA ASN A 30 25.84 -28.80 16.39
C ASN A 30 24.78 -29.64 17.12
N MET A 31 24.17 -29.13 18.19
CA MET A 31 23.03 -29.79 18.85
C MET A 31 21.83 -29.90 17.90
N CYS A 32 21.55 -28.84 17.14
CA CYS A 32 20.48 -28.83 16.14
C CYS A 32 20.75 -29.82 15.00
N PHE A 33 21.95 -29.77 14.39
CA PHE A 33 22.32 -30.66 13.28
C PHE A 33 22.46 -32.12 13.70
N GLY A 34 23.07 -32.36 14.86
CA GLY A 34 23.27 -33.68 15.44
C GLY A 34 22.00 -34.27 16.05
N ARG A 35 20.92 -33.48 16.15
CA ARG A 35 19.66 -33.87 16.78
C ARG A 35 19.89 -34.46 18.17
N SER A 36 20.62 -33.75 19.02
CA SER A 36 20.83 -34.19 20.41
C SER A 36 19.48 -34.46 21.09
N SER A 37 19.44 -35.40 22.02
CA SER A 37 18.21 -35.76 22.77
C SER A 37 17.52 -34.53 23.33
N ASP A 38 18.32 -33.68 23.98
CA ASP A 38 17.87 -32.48 24.69
C ASP A 38 17.28 -31.46 23.70
N TRP A 39 17.85 -31.35 22.50
CA TRP A 39 17.31 -30.51 21.44
C TRP A 39 15.97 -31.05 20.91
N VAL A 40 15.88 -32.36 20.68
CA VAL A 40 14.66 -32.99 20.15
C VAL A 40 13.51 -32.86 21.14
N GLU A 41 13.77 -33.06 22.43
CA GLU A 41 12.79 -32.93 23.51
C GLU A 41 12.34 -31.47 23.64
N TYR A 42 13.28 -30.53 23.82
CA TYR A 42 12.98 -29.10 23.91
C TYR A 42 12.22 -28.59 22.67
N HIS A 43 12.64 -28.98 21.46
CA HIS A 43 11.96 -28.60 20.23
C HIS A 43 10.53 -29.16 20.18
N ALA A 44 10.32 -30.42 20.57
CA ALA A 44 9.00 -31.04 20.54
C ALA A 44 8.04 -30.40 21.55
N GLU A 45 8.50 -30.17 22.78
CA GLU A 45 7.74 -29.51 23.85
C GLU A 45 7.43 -28.06 23.48
N SER A 46 8.45 -27.29 23.09
CA SER A 46 8.28 -25.90 22.66
C SER A 46 7.32 -25.77 21.48
N LEU A 47 7.37 -26.71 20.52
CA LEU A 47 6.45 -26.71 19.39
C LEU A 47 5.02 -27.06 19.82
N ALA A 48 4.84 -28.04 20.71
CA ALA A 48 3.53 -28.41 21.22
C ALA A 48 2.87 -27.28 22.03
N GLU A 49 3.67 -26.53 22.80
CA GLU A 49 3.20 -25.40 23.60
C GLU A 49 2.95 -24.14 22.77
N ASN A 50 3.79 -23.86 21.77
CA ASN A 50 3.74 -22.61 21.00
C ASN A 50 3.01 -22.73 19.64
N ILE A 51 2.57 -23.94 19.24
CA ILE A 51 1.59 -24.04 18.15
C ILE A 51 0.29 -23.42 18.65
N GLU A 52 0.11 -22.15 18.30
CA GLU A 52 -1.21 -21.56 18.30
C GLU A 52 -2.08 -22.34 17.31
N VAL A 53 -3.26 -22.76 17.77
CA VAL A 53 -4.33 -23.17 16.86
C VAL A 53 -4.53 -21.98 15.93
N GLU A 54 -4.21 -22.15 14.65
CA GLU A 54 -4.50 -21.11 13.68
C GLU A 54 -6.01 -20.88 13.78
N ASN A 55 -6.40 -19.66 14.20
CA ASN A 55 -7.76 -19.20 14.01
C ASN A 55 -7.94 -19.14 12.50
N VAL A 56 -8.39 -20.27 11.96
CA VAL A 56 -8.82 -20.40 10.58
C VAL A 56 -9.87 -19.32 10.41
N ASP A 57 -9.58 -18.32 9.60
CA ASP A 57 -10.54 -17.27 9.33
C ASP A 57 -11.71 -17.90 8.58
N SER A 58 -12.73 -18.33 9.32
CA SER A 58 -13.92 -18.99 8.80
C SER A 58 -14.56 -18.17 7.69
N HIS A 59 -14.38 -16.86 7.72
CA HIS A 59 -14.92 -15.93 6.75
C HIS A 59 -14.35 -16.17 5.34
N VAL A 60 -13.05 -16.47 5.21
CA VAL A 60 -12.41 -16.78 3.92
C VAL A 60 -13.01 -18.07 3.33
N TYR A 61 -13.24 -19.08 4.17
CA TYR A 61 -13.87 -20.33 3.73
C TYR A 61 -15.33 -20.14 3.36
N ASP A 62 -16.05 -19.32 4.13
CA ASP A 62 -17.45 -18.97 3.84
C ASP A 62 -17.56 -18.24 2.50
N LEU A 63 -16.62 -17.36 2.20
CA LEU A 63 -16.57 -16.67 0.92
C LEU A 63 -16.25 -17.62 -0.24
N ALA A 64 -15.20 -18.43 -0.13
CA ALA A 64 -14.87 -19.43 -1.15
C ALA A 64 -16.02 -20.43 -1.38
N ALA A 65 -16.70 -20.83 -0.29
CA ALA A 65 -17.90 -21.67 -0.36
C ALA A 65 -19.07 -20.94 -1.03
N SER A 66 -19.21 -19.63 -0.80
CA SER A 66 -20.23 -18.78 -1.44
C SER A 66 -20.01 -18.70 -2.94
N GLU A 67 -18.78 -18.42 -3.39
CA GLU A 67 -18.39 -18.41 -4.80
C GLU A 67 -18.67 -19.75 -5.47
N ARG A 68 -18.17 -20.86 -4.89
CA ARG A 68 -18.38 -22.21 -5.43
C ARG A 68 -19.87 -22.54 -5.57
N LYS A 69 -20.69 -22.19 -4.58
CA LYS A 69 -22.15 -22.40 -4.62
C LYS A 69 -22.80 -21.55 -5.70
N ALA A 70 -22.36 -20.30 -5.90
CA ALA A 70 -22.84 -19.45 -6.98
C ALA A 70 -22.51 -20.04 -8.36
N PHE A 71 -21.28 -20.50 -8.59
CA PHE A 71 -20.92 -21.18 -9.84
C PHE A 71 -21.76 -22.43 -10.09
N LYS A 72 -22.02 -23.23 -9.05
CA LYS A 72 -22.88 -24.41 -9.18
C LYS A 72 -24.32 -24.02 -9.56
N LEU A 73 -24.89 -23.02 -8.91
CA LEU A 73 -26.22 -22.49 -9.25
C LEU A 73 -26.28 -21.98 -10.69
N TRP A 74 -25.22 -21.29 -11.16
CA TRP A 74 -25.14 -20.82 -12.53
C TRP A 74 -25.11 -21.99 -13.52
N GLN A 75 -24.26 -23.00 -13.29
CA GLN A 75 -24.20 -24.22 -14.10
C GLN A 75 -25.52 -24.99 -14.14
N ASP A 76 -26.26 -25.01 -13.03
CA ASP A 76 -27.55 -25.70 -12.91
C ASP A 76 -28.72 -24.90 -13.51
N GLY A 77 -28.46 -23.75 -14.15
CA GLY A 77 -29.47 -22.94 -14.83
C GLY A 77 -30.23 -21.97 -13.93
N TYR A 78 -29.69 -21.64 -12.75
CA TYR A 78 -30.27 -20.68 -11.80
C TYR A 78 -29.40 -19.40 -11.67
N PRO A 79 -29.18 -18.61 -12.75
CA PRO A 79 -28.31 -17.44 -12.73
C PRO A 79 -28.76 -16.37 -11.73
N GLU A 80 -30.07 -16.15 -11.58
CA GLU A 80 -30.60 -15.20 -10.60
C GLU A 80 -30.19 -15.56 -9.16
N LYS A 81 -30.29 -16.85 -8.80
CA LYS A 81 -29.89 -17.33 -7.46
C LYS A 81 -28.38 -17.25 -7.27
N ALA A 82 -27.61 -17.51 -8.33
CA ALA A 82 -26.16 -17.35 -8.30
C ALA A 82 -25.76 -15.90 -8.02
N ILE A 83 -26.35 -14.95 -8.73
CA ILE A 83 -26.12 -13.51 -8.53
C ILE A 83 -26.52 -13.09 -7.11
N ALA A 84 -27.74 -13.42 -6.66
CA ALA A 84 -28.21 -13.07 -5.32
C ALA A 84 -27.29 -13.61 -4.21
N ARG A 85 -26.66 -14.78 -4.42
CA ARG A 85 -25.71 -15.36 -3.48
C ARG A 85 -24.41 -14.56 -3.40
N LEU A 86 -23.91 -14.06 -4.53
CA LEU A 86 -22.72 -13.22 -4.62
C LEU A 86 -23.00 -11.83 -4.07
N ASP A 87 -24.13 -11.21 -4.41
CA ASP A 87 -24.56 -9.91 -3.88
C ASP A 87 -24.66 -9.96 -2.34
N LYS A 88 -25.25 -11.04 -1.80
CA LYS A 88 -25.32 -11.24 -0.34
C LYS A 88 -23.93 -11.35 0.30
N ALA A 89 -23.00 -12.07 -0.34
CA ALA A 89 -21.63 -12.19 0.16
C ALA A 89 -20.89 -10.86 0.08
N ALA A 90 -21.07 -10.09 -1.00
CA ALA A 90 -20.48 -8.77 -1.18
C ALA A 90 -21.07 -7.69 -0.25
N SER A 91 -22.29 -7.91 0.27
CA SER A 91 -22.94 -6.99 1.22
C SER A 91 -22.44 -7.14 2.66
N ASP A 92 -21.66 -8.17 2.96
CA ASP A 92 -21.10 -8.37 4.30
C ASP A 92 -20.06 -7.29 4.61
N GLU A 93 -20.17 -6.67 5.78
CA GLU A 93 -19.29 -5.58 6.21
C GLU A 93 -17.87 -6.05 6.50
N SER A 94 -17.68 -7.32 6.87
CA SER A 94 -16.34 -7.88 7.13
C SER A 94 -15.54 -8.16 5.85
N VAL A 95 -16.20 -8.16 4.68
CA VAL A 95 -15.50 -8.35 3.39
C VAL A 95 -14.81 -7.05 2.98
N ASP A 96 -13.53 -7.13 2.65
CA ASP A 96 -12.76 -5.99 2.18
C ASP A 96 -13.23 -5.51 0.78
N ARG A 97 -12.93 -4.26 0.44
CA ARG A 97 -13.39 -3.65 -0.82
C ARG A 97 -12.90 -4.41 -2.07
N GLN A 98 -11.67 -4.93 -2.08
CA GLN A 98 -11.13 -5.59 -3.27
C GLN A 98 -11.90 -6.87 -3.55
N THR A 99 -12.18 -7.63 -2.49
CA THR A 99 -12.97 -8.85 -2.52
C THR A 99 -14.44 -8.59 -2.87
N LYS A 100 -15.05 -7.52 -2.34
CA LYS A 100 -16.39 -7.07 -2.79
C LYS A 100 -16.43 -6.83 -4.29
N GLY A 101 -15.43 -6.11 -4.81
CA GLY A 101 -15.31 -5.84 -6.24
C GLY A 101 -15.24 -7.14 -7.06
N TRP A 102 -14.44 -8.11 -6.61
CA TRP A 102 -14.29 -9.40 -7.27
C TRP A 102 -15.63 -10.17 -7.38
N LEU A 103 -16.35 -10.30 -6.27
CA LEU A 103 -17.64 -10.99 -6.22
C LEU A 103 -18.68 -10.33 -7.16
N LEU A 104 -18.71 -8.99 -7.16
CA LEU A 104 -19.61 -8.23 -8.03
C LEU A 104 -19.25 -8.38 -9.51
N GLN A 105 -17.96 -8.50 -9.86
CA GLN A 105 -17.57 -8.79 -11.24
C GLN A 105 -17.99 -10.21 -11.67
N ILE A 106 -17.92 -11.20 -10.79
CA ILE A 106 -18.48 -12.53 -11.09
C ILE A 106 -19.99 -12.42 -11.32
N ALA A 107 -20.71 -11.70 -10.46
CA ALA A 107 -22.14 -11.47 -10.61
C ALA A 107 -22.49 -10.76 -11.93
N ALA A 108 -21.70 -9.75 -12.32
CA ALA A 108 -21.82 -9.05 -13.59
C ALA A 108 -21.65 -10.00 -14.79
N ASN A 109 -20.65 -10.88 -14.75
CA ASN A 109 -20.41 -11.88 -15.80
C ASN A 109 -21.57 -12.87 -15.93
N ILE A 110 -22.14 -13.33 -14.81
CA ILE A 110 -23.31 -14.21 -14.81
C ILE A 110 -24.53 -13.48 -15.38
N ALA A 111 -24.78 -12.23 -14.97
CA ALA A 111 -25.87 -11.41 -15.48
C ALA A 111 -25.75 -11.19 -17.00
N ASN A 112 -24.54 -10.91 -17.50
CA ASN A 112 -24.28 -10.73 -18.92
C ASN A 112 -24.54 -12.03 -19.70
N HIS A 113 -24.05 -13.16 -19.21
CA HIS A 113 -24.30 -14.48 -19.82
C HIS A 113 -25.79 -14.83 -19.86
N TRP A 114 -26.55 -14.41 -18.84
CA TRP A 114 -28.00 -14.58 -18.77
C TRP A 114 -28.78 -13.58 -19.67
N GLY A 115 -28.10 -12.64 -20.31
CA GLY A 115 -28.72 -11.62 -21.16
C GLY A 115 -29.28 -10.41 -20.42
N GLN A 116 -29.00 -10.25 -19.11
CA GLN A 116 -29.37 -9.07 -18.34
C GLN A 116 -28.29 -7.99 -18.44
N ILE A 117 -28.19 -7.34 -19.60
CA ILE A 117 -27.11 -6.38 -19.92
C ILE A 117 -27.08 -5.20 -18.94
N ASP A 118 -28.23 -4.55 -18.68
CA ASP A 118 -28.30 -3.39 -17.77
C ASP A 118 -27.85 -3.74 -16.34
N ARG A 119 -28.24 -4.94 -15.88
CA ARG A 119 -27.82 -5.45 -14.57
C ARG A 119 -26.33 -5.76 -14.56
N ALA A 120 -25.81 -6.38 -15.62
CA ALA A 120 -24.39 -6.66 -15.75
C ALA A 120 -23.55 -5.38 -15.72
N GLU A 121 -23.98 -4.33 -16.44
CA GLU A 121 -23.28 -3.04 -16.42
C GLU A 121 -23.31 -2.39 -15.04
N THR A 122 -24.46 -2.43 -14.36
CA THR A 122 -24.59 -1.89 -13.00
C THR A 122 -23.66 -2.60 -12.03
N LEU A 123 -23.67 -3.93 -12.03
CA LEU A 123 -22.78 -4.75 -11.20
C LEU A 123 -21.31 -4.53 -11.54
N GLN A 124 -20.96 -4.41 -12.83
CA GLN A 124 -19.58 -4.16 -13.25
C GLN A 124 -19.10 -2.77 -12.82
N ARG A 125 -19.99 -1.76 -12.87
CA ARG A 125 -19.68 -0.41 -12.39
C ARG A 125 -19.38 -0.40 -10.89
N GLU A 126 -20.18 -1.13 -10.11
CA GLU A 126 -19.94 -1.28 -8.68
C GLU A 126 -18.69 -2.12 -8.39
N ALA A 127 -18.45 -3.18 -9.17
CA ALA A 127 -17.25 -3.99 -9.08
C ALA A 127 -15.99 -3.15 -9.25
N TYR A 128 -15.95 -2.35 -10.33
CA TYR A 128 -14.84 -1.46 -10.64
C TYR A 128 -14.68 -0.33 -9.61
N ALA A 129 -15.77 0.22 -9.08
CA ALA A 129 -15.73 1.22 -8.01
C ALA A 129 -15.11 0.68 -6.71
N ASN A 130 -15.27 -0.61 -6.44
CA ASN A 130 -14.69 -1.27 -5.27
C ASN A 130 -13.26 -1.76 -5.52
N ASN A 131 -12.92 -2.11 -6.77
CA ASN A 131 -11.60 -2.59 -7.16
C ASN A 131 -11.23 -2.13 -8.57
N ARG A 132 -10.40 -1.08 -8.66
CA ARG A 132 -10.00 -0.43 -9.93
C ARG A 132 -9.03 -1.29 -10.79
N ASN A 133 -8.57 -2.43 -10.27
CA ASN A 133 -7.78 -3.41 -11.02
C ASN A 133 -8.65 -4.37 -11.86
N LEU A 134 -9.97 -4.29 -11.72
CA LEU A 134 -10.94 -5.12 -12.44
C LEU A 134 -11.28 -4.55 -13.82
N GLN A 135 -12.11 -5.28 -14.58
CA GLN A 135 -12.52 -4.84 -15.90
C GLN A 135 -13.25 -3.49 -15.83
N ARG A 136 -12.92 -2.59 -16.73
CA ARG A 136 -13.56 -1.27 -16.79
C ARG A 136 -14.97 -1.41 -17.37
N PRO A 137 -16.00 -0.82 -16.74
CA PRO A 137 -17.33 -0.72 -17.34
C PRO A 137 -17.31 0.27 -18.53
N GLN A 138 -18.32 0.21 -19.40
CA GLN A 138 -18.47 1.19 -20.49
C GLN A 138 -18.66 2.63 -19.97
N ILE A 139 -19.36 2.75 -18.86
CA ILE A 139 -19.56 4.02 -18.15
C ILE A 139 -18.90 3.88 -16.79
N ALA A 140 -17.77 4.57 -16.60
CA ALA A 140 -17.04 4.60 -15.35
C ALA A 140 -17.92 5.15 -14.21
N PRO A 141 -17.83 4.58 -12.99
CA PRO A 141 -18.42 5.20 -11.81
C PRO A 141 -17.77 6.56 -11.57
N PRO A 142 -18.49 7.52 -10.95
CA PRO A 142 -17.86 8.74 -10.49
C PRO A 142 -16.71 8.44 -9.53
N TYR A 143 -15.66 9.25 -9.59
CA TYR A 143 -14.56 9.13 -8.65
C TYR A 143 -15.06 9.29 -7.21
N ARG A 144 -14.47 8.49 -6.30
CA ARG A 144 -14.72 8.56 -4.87
C ARG A 144 -13.46 9.08 -4.18
N PRO A 145 -13.48 10.33 -3.67
CA PRO A 145 -12.36 10.90 -2.95
C PRO A 145 -11.85 9.98 -1.83
N MET A 146 -10.52 9.81 -1.77
CA MET A 146 -9.88 9.19 -0.60
C MET A 146 -10.20 9.97 0.68
N PRO A 147 -10.45 9.27 1.80
CA PRO A 147 -10.54 9.92 3.10
C PRO A 147 -9.17 10.48 3.50
N ILE A 148 -9.16 11.66 4.11
CA ILE A 148 -7.96 12.19 4.77
C ILE A 148 -7.84 11.52 6.14
N HIS A 149 -6.74 10.83 6.40
CA HIS A 149 -6.48 10.28 7.73
C HIS A 149 -6.28 11.39 8.77
N SER A 150 -6.84 11.21 9.97
CA SER A 150 -6.72 12.16 11.08
C SER A 150 -5.29 12.29 11.60
N SER A 151 -4.52 11.20 11.61
CA SER A 151 -3.18 11.15 12.19
C SER A 151 -2.24 10.24 11.41
N GLN A 152 -1.10 10.79 11.00
CA GLN A 152 -0.01 10.05 10.37
C GLN A 152 0.53 8.95 11.30
N ALA A 153 0.62 9.24 12.61
CA ALA A 153 1.11 8.28 13.61
C ALA A 153 0.18 7.07 13.73
N GLU A 154 -1.14 7.32 13.75
CA GLU A 154 -2.14 6.26 13.83
C GLU A 154 -2.04 5.31 12.64
N SER A 155 -1.93 5.85 11.43
CA SER A 155 -1.79 5.07 10.21
C SER A 155 -0.51 4.22 10.19
N ILE A 156 0.62 4.72 10.71
CA ILE A 156 1.87 3.94 10.81
C ILE A 156 1.71 2.81 11.83
N VAL A 157 1.20 3.14 13.03
CA VAL A 157 1.07 2.18 14.13
C VAL A 157 0.08 1.07 13.80
N GLN A 158 -1.04 1.40 13.16
CA GLN A 158 -2.02 0.41 12.70
C GLN A 158 -1.36 -0.62 11.79
N GLN A 159 -0.57 -0.17 10.80
CA GLN A 159 0.11 -1.10 9.90
C GLN A 159 1.24 -1.88 10.59
N LEU A 160 1.97 -1.28 11.53
CA LEU A 160 2.96 -2.00 12.32
C LEU A 160 2.32 -3.15 13.12
N ASN A 161 1.10 -2.95 13.63
CA ASN A 161 0.37 -3.94 14.41
C ASN A 161 -0.21 -5.09 13.57
N GLU A 162 -0.29 -4.95 12.24
CA GLU A 162 -0.61 -6.07 11.33
C GLU A 162 0.50 -7.14 11.33
N TYR A 163 1.71 -6.77 11.77
CA TYR A 163 2.85 -7.67 11.84
C TYR A 163 3.09 -8.16 13.28
N ARG A 164 2.95 -9.47 13.51
CA ARG A 164 3.37 -10.10 14.78
C ARG A 164 4.85 -9.82 15.08
N LEU A 165 5.71 -9.87 14.06
CA LEU A 165 7.10 -9.46 14.15
C LEU A 165 7.31 -8.19 13.31
N ARG A 166 7.57 -7.06 13.98
CA ARG A 166 7.79 -5.74 13.34
C ARG A 166 8.91 -5.76 12.28
N LYS A 167 9.83 -6.74 12.33
CA LYS A 167 10.84 -6.97 11.28
C LYS A 167 10.21 -7.24 9.90
N GLY A 168 9.01 -7.83 9.84
CA GLY A 168 8.30 -8.01 8.58
C GLY A 168 7.89 -6.68 7.92
N PHE A 169 7.55 -5.68 8.73
CA PHE A 169 7.20 -4.34 8.23
C PHE A 169 8.41 -3.66 7.58
N ILE A 170 9.59 -3.70 8.22
CA ILE A 170 10.80 -3.10 7.63
C ILE A 170 11.23 -3.82 6.35
N ASN A 171 11.06 -5.15 6.26
CA ASN A 171 11.35 -5.88 5.01
C ASN A 171 10.41 -5.42 3.88
N LYS A 172 9.09 -5.32 4.14
CA LYS A 172 8.14 -4.77 3.17
C LYS A 172 8.52 -3.35 2.74
N PHE A 173 8.97 -2.51 3.68
CA PHE A 173 9.45 -1.18 3.37
C PHE A 173 10.64 -1.21 2.41
N GLU A 174 11.68 -2.02 2.68
CA GLU A 174 12.85 -2.12 1.80
C GLU A 174 12.49 -2.67 0.42
N ASP A 175 11.58 -3.65 0.34
CA ASP A 175 11.06 -4.19 -0.93
C ASP A 175 10.32 -3.11 -1.75
N VAL A 176 9.49 -2.29 -1.08
CA VAL A 176 8.78 -1.19 -1.73
C VAL A 176 9.76 -0.15 -2.27
N VAL A 177 10.67 0.36 -1.44
CA VAL A 177 11.58 1.44 -1.85
C VAL A 177 12.63 0.98 -2.86
N SER A 178 12.86 -0.33 -3.00
CA SER A 178 13.73 -0.89 -4.05
C SER A 178 13.28 -0.55 -5.48
N HIS A 179 12.02 -0.14 -5.66
CA HIS A 179 11.44 0.26 -6.94
C HIS A 179 11.32 1.79 -7.10
N LEU A 180 11.75 2.58 -6.11
CA LEU A 180 11.72 4.06 -6.13
C LEU A 180 12.99 4.64 -6.75
N HIS A 181 13.29 4.24 -7.98
CA HIS A 181 14.46 4.71 -8.72
C HIS A 181 14.16 4.96 -10.19
N SER A 182 15.01 5.73 -10.86
CA SER A 182 14.84 6.13 -12.26
C SER A 182 14.82 4.97 -13.27
N ASN A 183 15.39 3.81 -12.93
CA ASN A 183 15.40 2.64 -13.81
C ASN A 183 14.11 1.79 -13.74
N ALA A 184 13.18 2.09 -12.84
CA ALA A 184 11.96 1.30 -12.66
C ALA A 184 11.01 1.59 -13.83
N THR A 185 10.11 0.64 -14.15
CA THR A 185 9.00 0.95 -15.05
C THR A 185 8.08 1.99 -14.39
N ALA A 186 7.36 2.80 -15.18
CA ALA A 186 6.41 3.78 -14.64
C ALA A 186 5.41 3.13 -13.67
N ASN A 187 4.81 2.02 -14.09
CA ASN A 187 3.89 1.25 -13.25
C ASN A 187 4.54 0.73 -11.95
N GLN A 188 5.77 0.21 -11.99
CA GLN A 188 6.48 -0.21 -10.77
C GLN A 188 6.77 0.97 -9.84
N PHE A 189 7.25 2.08 -10.40
CA PHE A 189 7.61 3.27 -9.65
C PHE A 189 6.39 3.89 -8.96
N GLU A 190 5.30 4.10 -9.70
CA GLU A 190 4.06 4.64 -9.15
C GLU A 190 3.47 3.72 -8.09
N GLN A 191 3.43 2.40 -8.33
CA GLN A 191 2.95 1.45 -7.33
C GLN A 191 3.79 1.46 -6.06
N ALA A 192 5.12 1.54 -6.22
CA ALA A 192 6.03 1.65 -5.11
C ALA A 192 5.84 2.96 -4.35
N PHE A 193 5.57 4.07 -5.04
CA PHE A 193 5.35 5.37 -4.40
C PHE A 193 4.04 5.38 -3.61
N GLU A 194 2.97 4.85 -4.19
CA GLU A 194 1.69 4.68 -3.49
C GLU A 194 1.88 3.86 -2.21
N ASN A 195 2.54 2.70 -2.32
CA ASN A 195 2.79 1.84 -1.18
C ASN A 195 3.71 2.50 -0.14
N PHE A 196 4.72 3.23 -0.59
CA PHE A 196 5.64 3.97 0.28
C PHE A 196 4.90 5.04 1.08
N GLY A 197 4.04 5.84 0.43
CA GLY A 197 3.20 6.84 1.10
C GLY A 197 2.34 6.23 2.20
N LYS A 198 1.68 5.09 1.91
CA LYS A 198 0.91 4.34 2.92
C LYS A 198 1.79 3.92 4.09
N LEU A 199 2.97 3.34 3.84
CA LEU A 199 3.90 2.88 4.89
C LEU A 199 4.39 4.00 5.81
N ILE A 200 4.45 5.24 5.33
CA ILE A 200 4.81 6.42 6.14
C ILE A 200 3.59 7.18 6.69
N GLY A 201 2.41 6.56 6.64
CA GLY A 201 1.17 7.06 7.27
C GLY A 201 0.41 8.11 6.47
N LEU A 202 0.61 8.17 5.15
CA LEU A 202 -0.10 9.10 4.26
C LEU A 202 -1.19 8.39 3.46
N ALA A 203 -2.22 9.14 3.07
CA ALA A 203 -3.24 8.64 2.15
C ALA A 203 -2.77 8.85 0.70
N THR A 204 -2.36 7.76 0.05
CA THR A 204 -1.88 7.77 -1.33
C THR A 204 -2.70 6.85 -2.23
N GLU A 205 -2.96 7.32 -3.45
CA GLU A 205 -3.63 6.58 -4.52
C GLU A 205 -2.92 6.86 -5.85
N ARG A 206 -2.94 5.86 -6.74
CA ARG A 206 -2.65 6.05 -8.16
C ARG A 206 -3.95 6.34 -8.89
N HIS A 207 -3.99 7.41 -9.66
CA HIS A 207 -5.18 7.78 -10.41
C HIS A 207 -4.84 8.13 -11.86
N ASP A 208 -4.55 7.11 -12.67
CA ASP A 208 -4.50 7.26 -14.13
C ASP A 208 -5.65 6.46 -14.76
N ASP A 209 -6.74 7.16 -15.08
CA ASP A 209 -7.83 6.62 -15.89
C ASP A 209 -7.71 7.13 -17.34
N GLN A 210 -6.81 6.52 -18.13
CA GLN A 210 -6.58 6.89 -19.55
C GLN A 210 -6.12 8.34 -19.76
N GLY A 211 -5.32 8.86 -18.83
CA GLY A 211 -4.82 10.23 -18.86
C GLY A 211 -5.73 11.26 -18.18
N GLU A 212 -6.81 10.80 -17.53
CA GLU A 212 -7.59 11.63 -16.61
C GLU A 212 -7.13 11.41 -15.16
N GLY A 213 -6.75 12.52 -14.51
CA GLY A 213 -6.22 12.54 -13.14
C GLY A 213 -4.69 12.47 -13.06
N PRO A 214 -4.13 12.57 -11.84
CA PRO A 214 -2.69 12.51 -11.62
C PRO A 214 -2.15 11.07 -11.57
N ASP A 215 -0.94 10.85 -12.08
CA ASP A 215 -0.22 9.57 -11.87
C ASP A 215 -0.25 9.12 -10.40
N LEU A 216 -0.09 10.07 -9.47
CA LEU A 216 -0.11 9.87 -8.04
C LEU A 216 -0.81 11.02 -7.30
N LEU A 217 -1.66 10.69 -6.34
CA LEU A 217 -2.28 11.63 -5.41
C LEU A 217 -1.84 11.30 -3.98
N CYS A 218 -1.42 12.32 -3.22
CA CYS A 218 -1.10 12.18 -1.80
C CYS A 218 -1.85 13.22 -0.97
N LEU A 219 -2.70 12.78 -0.05
CA LEU A 219 -3.38 13.67 0.90
C LEU A 219 -2.59 13.73 2.20
N LEU A 220 -2.20 14.94 2.58
CA LEU A 220 -1.41 15.22 3.77
C LEU A 220 -2.33 15.76 4.89
N PRO A 221 -2.32 15.16 6.10
CA PRO A 221 -3.08 15.69 7.23
C PRO A 221 -2.69 17.15 7.52
N ASN A 222 -3.69 18.04 7.58
CA ASN A 222 -3.55 19.49 7.84
C ASN A 222 -2.54 20.19 6.93
N SER A 223 -2.41 19.76 5.68
CA SER A 223 -1.45 20.30 4.73
C SER A 223 -1.96 20.22 3.29
N PRO A 224 -1.41 21.02 2.36
CA PRO A 224 -1.79 20.91 0.95
C PRO A 224 -1.60 19.49 0.44
N ALA A 225 -2.58 18.98 -0.33
CA ALA A 225 -2.42 17.72 -1.05
C ALA A 225 -1.29 17.83 -2.10
N LEU A 226 -0.69 16.71 -2.46
CA LEU A 226 0.28 16.64 -3.55
C LEU A 226 -0.38 15.97 -4.76
N VAL A 227 -0.51 16.72 -5.84
CA VAL A 227 -0.96 16.23 -7.15
C VAL A 227 0.30 16.00 -7.99
N ILE A 228 0.61 14.73 -8.27
CA ILE A 228 1.96 14.33 -8.69
C ILE A 228 1.94 13.69 -10.08
N GLU A 229 2.84 14.17 -10.94
CA GLU A 229 3.17 13.61 -12.25
C GLU A 229 4.58 12.99 -12.24
N ALA A 230 4.69 11.70 -12.52
CA ALA A 230 5.92 10.93 -12.46
C ALA A 230 6.59 10.76 -13.84
N LYS A 231 7.67 11.48 -14.09
CA LYS A 231 8.44 11.35 -15.35
C LYS A 231 9.54 10.29 -15.18
N SER A 232 9.13 9.02 -15.12
CA SER A 232 10.01 7.89 -14.82
C SER A 232 10.76 7.29 -16.01
N ARG A 233 10.57 7.74 -17.27
CA ARG A 233 11.04 6.90 -18.40
C ARG A 233 11.38 7.50 -19.77
N LYS A 234 11.58 8.80 -19.95
CA LYS A 234 11.85 9.32 -21.30
C LYS A 234 13.28 9.83 -21.47
N LYS A 235 13.86 9.47 -22.63
CA LYS A 235 15.09 9.97 -23.27
C LYS A 235 15.09 11.52 -23.48
N ASN A 236 14.37 12.29 -22.69
CA ASN A 236 14.27 13.73 -22.78
C ASN A 236 15.24 14.36 -21.78
N THR A 237 16.23 15.08 -22.32
CA THR A 237 16.94 16.30 -21.88
C THR A 237 17.19 16.63 -20.40
N GLY A 238 16.61 15.95 -19.40
CA GLY A 238 16.73 16.25 -17.98
C GLY A 238 16.00 17.52 -17.54
N VAL A 239 15.31 18.23 -18.45
CA VAL A 239 14.69 19.55 -18.23
C VAL A 239 13.18 19.50 -18.42
N PHE A 240 12.44 20.04 -17.45
CA PHE A 240 10.98 20.10 -17.44
C PHE A 240 10.45 21.09 -18.49
N ASN A 241 9.51 20.67 -19.34
CA ASN A 241 9.07 21.44 -20.50
C ASN A 241 7.58 21.81 -20.46
N LYS A 242 7.12 22.54 -21.49
CA LYS A 242 5.73 23.00 -21.62
C LYS A 242 4.72 21.86 -21.63
N ASP A 243 5.03 20.75 -22.28
CA ASP A 243 4.13 19.59 -22.34
C ASP A 243 4.02 18.91 -20.97
N ASN A 244 5.14 18.81 -20.23
CA ASN A 244 5.12 18.29 -18.87
C ASN A 244 4.28 19.17 -17.94
N HIS A 245 4.41 20.49 -18.05
CA HIS A 245 3.61 21.40 -17.25
C HIS A 245 2.12 21.34 -17.63
N GLY A 246 1.80 21.22 -18.92
CA GLY A 246 0.42 21.07 -19.38
C GLY A 246 -0.26 19.84 -18.77
N GLN A 247 0.41 18.69 -18.74
CA GLN A 247 -0.11 17.48 -18.08
C GLN A 247 -0.37 17.71 -16.58
N LEU A 248 0.59 18.35 -15.90
CA LEU A 248 0.46 18.64 -14.47
C LEU A 248 -0.69 19.62 -14.16
N LEU A 249 -0.97 20.59 -15.03
CA LEU A 249 -2.11 21.50 -14.88
C LEU A 249 -3.44 20.77 -15.04
N ILE A 250 -3.56 19.86 -16.02
CA ILE A 250 -4.77 19.03 -16.22
C ILE A 250 -5.04 18.19 -14.97
N ALA A 251 -4.00 17.59 -14.39
CA ALA A 251 -4.11 16.85 -13.13
C ALA A 251 -4.59 17.75 -11.96
N GLY A 252 -4.18 19.02 -11.95
CA GLY A 252 -4.67 20.03 -11.00
C GLY A 252 -6.16 20.35 -11.16
N GLU A 253 -6.63 20.56 -12.39
CA GLU A 253 -8.05 20.81 -12.70
C GLU A 253 -8.91 19.61 -12.29
N TRP A 254 -8.42 18.40 -12.54
CA TRP A 254 -9.04 17.17 -12.06
C TRP A 254 -9.13 17.15 -10.53
N PHE A 255 -8.07 17.54 -9.81
CA PHE A 255 -8.07 17.58 -8.35
C PHE A 255 -9.08 18.61 -7.83
N GLU A 256 -9.10 19.84 -8.35
CA GLU A 256 -10.06 20.88 -7.93
C GLU A 256 -11.52 20.45 -8.09
N SER A 257 -11.81 19.71 -9.17
CA SER A 257 -13.16 19.20 -9.44
C SER A 257 -13.59 18.13 -8.44
N ASN A 258 -12.66 17.31 -7.96
CA ASN A 258 -12.94 16.18 -7.05
C ASN A 258 -12.75 16.51 -5.57
N TYR A 259 -11.99 17.56 -5.26
CA TYR A 259 -11.65 18.03 -3.91
C TYR A 259 -11.86 19.55 -3.79
N PRO A 260 -13.11 20.03 -3.94
CA PRO A 260 -13.40 21.47 -4.02
C PRO A 260 -12.98 22.21 -2.74
N GLY A 261 -12.19 23.27 -2.93
CA GLY A 261 -11.70 24.13 -1.84
C GLY A 261 -10.54 23.55 -1.03
N GLN A 262 -10.04 22.36 -1.35
CA GLN A 262 -8.87 21.79 -0.68
C GLN A 262 -7.57 22.37 -1.28
N PRO A 263 -6.64 22.87 -0.44
CA PRO A 263 -5.35 23.34 -0.93
C PRO A 263 -4.51 22.19 -1.48
N TYR A 264 -3.75 22.45 -2.55
CA TYR A 264 -2.87 21.47 -3.17
C TYR A 264 -1.60 22.09 -3.76
N CYS A 265 -0.60 21.24 -4.01
CA CYS A 265 0.63 21.56 -4.70
C CYS A 265 0.72 20.70 -5.96
N LEU A 266 1.07 21.33 -7.08
CA LEU A 266 1.42 20.66 -8.32
C LEU A 266 2.87 20.21 -8.26
N VAL A 267 3.12 18.91 -8.38
CA VAL A 267 4.43 18.32 -8.19
C VAL A 267 4.80 17.44 -9.39
N SER A 268 6.02 17.57 -9.90
CA SER A 268 6.56 16.62 -10.86
C SER A 268 7.77 15.90 -10.28
N ILE A 269 7.73 14.55 -10.31
CA ILE A 269 8.90 13.73 -10.02
C ILE A 269 9.79 13.76 -11.25
N HIS A 270 10.97 14.35 -11.10
CA HIS A 270 11.82 14.73 -12.22
C HIS A 270 13.31 14.67 -11.86
N PRO A 271 14.24 14.37 -12.81
CA PRO A 271 15.67 14.30 -12.49
C PRO A 271 16.28 15.59 -11.92
N THR A 272 15.81 16.74 -12.39
CA THR A 272 16.30 18.06 -11.98
C THR A 272 15.15 19.00 -11.67
N ASN A 273 15.42 20.10 -10.96
CA ASN A 273 14.50 21.22 -10.81
C ASN A 273 14.68 22.28 -11.92
N LYS A 274 15.26 21.92 -13.06
CA LYS A 274 15.40 22.81 -14.21
C LYS A 274 14.18 22.72 -15.11
N ALA A 275 13.66 23.88 -15.51
CA ALA A 275 12.54 24.01 -16.43
C ALA A 275 12.89 24.95 -17.58
N THR A 276 12.42 24.63 -18.77
CA THR A 276 12.52 25.54 -19.92
C THR A 276 11.72 26.81 -19.63
N LYS A 277 12.16 27.96 -20.14
CA LYS A 277 11.41 29.23 -20.00
C LYS A 277 9.95 29.11 -20.46
N ALA A 278 9.70 28.33 -21.51
CA ALA A 278 8.38 28.09 -22.06
C ALA A 278 7.46 27.24 -21.16
N ALA A 279 8.02 26.50 -20.20
CA ALA A 279 7.23 25.71 -19.26
C ALA A 279 6.45 26.61 -18.29
N ASN A 280 6.98 27.77 -17.88
CA ASN A 280 6.37 28.64 -16.88
C ASN A 280 5.97 27.91 -15.58
N ALA A 281 6.89 27.11 -15.03
CA ALA A 281 6.64 26.22 -13.89
C ALA A 281 6.78 26.91 -12.51
N SER A 282 6.62 28.23 -12.44
CA SER A 282 6.92 29.04 -11.23
C SER A 282 6.04 28.74 -10.01
N LYS A 283 4.87 28.13 -10.23
CA LYS A 283 3.91 27.72 -9.20
C LYS A 283 3.88 26.19 -8.97
N SER A 284 4.85 25.48 -9.55
CA SER A 284 4.93 24.04 -9.54
C SER A 284 6.24 23.60 -8.90
N TYR A 285 6.22 22.42 -8.30
CA TYR A 285 7.35 21.88 -7.55
C TYR A 285 8.00 20.72 -8.30
N ALA A 286 9.33 20.68 -8.26
CA ALA A 286 10.12 19.52 -8.58
C ALA A 286 10.33 18.67 -7.33
N PHE A 287 10.01 17.38 -7.43
CA PHE A 287 10.41 16.37 -6.47
C PHE A 287 11.54 15.53 -7.09
N THR A 288 12.79 15.90 -6.82
CA THR A 288 13.92 15.25 -7.46
C THR A 288 14.19 13.86 -6.91
N TYR A 289 14.86 12.99 -7.68
CA TYR A 289 15.26 11.67 -7.18
C TYR A 289 16.15 11.77 -5.94
N ASP A 290 17.03 12.76 -5.85
CA ASP A 290 17.85 12.99 -4.66
C ASP A 290 17.00 13.33 -3.42
N LYS A 291 15.97 14.16 -3.59
CA LYS A 291 15.02 14.48 -2.53
C LYS A 291 14.15 13.28 -2.16
N LEU A 292 13.76 12.46 -3.13
CA LEU A 292 13.04 11.21 -2.90
C LEU A 292 13.89 10.22 -2.09
N ILE A 293 15.17 10.05 -2.44
CA ILE A 293 16.12 9.23 -1.68
C ILE A 293 16.28 9.77 -0.26
N THR A 294 16.34 11.09 -0.09
CA THR A 294 16.39 11.73 1.24
C THR A 294 15.14 11.39 2.06
N LEU A 295 13.94 11.56 1.48
CA LEU A 295 12.68 11.20 2.15
C LEU A 295 12.63 9.71 2.52
N VAL A 296 13.08 8.82 1.63
CA VAL A 296 13.16 7.38 1.90
C VAL A 296 14.12 7.09 3.06
N ASN A 297 15.28 7.75 3.10
CA ASN A 297 16.26 7.56 4.18
C ASN A 297 15.73 8.05 5.53
N ASP A 298 15.12 9.24 5.57
CA ASP A 298 14.53 9.78 6.79
C ASP A 298 13.38 8.89 7.31
N SER A 299 12.56 8.38 6.38
CA SER A 299 11.49 7.43 6.68
C SER A 299 12.05 6.13 7.26
N ARG A 300 13.10 5.58 6.65
CA ARG A 300 13.79 4.38 7.12
C ARG A 300 14.33 4.54 8.54
N VAL A 301 14.90 5.70 8.87
CA VAL A 301 15.42 5.98 10.22
C VAL A 301 14.30 5.93 11.25
N LEU A 302 13.17 6.59 10.99
CA LEU A 302 12.02 6.59 11.88
C LEU A 302 11.43 5.18 12.04
N LEU A 303 11.19 4.49 10.92
CA LEU A 303 10.57 3.16 10.92
C LEU A 303 11.47 2.11 11.60
N ARG A 304 12.80 2.16 11.42
CA ARG A 304 13.72 1.26 12.12
C ARG A 304 13.67 1.46 13.64
N LYS A 305 13.58 2.69 14.13
CA LYS A 305 13.42 2.96 15.58
C LYS A 305 12.13 2.33 16.12
N LEU A 306 11.01 2.51 15.42
CA LEU A 306 9.73 1.92 15.81
C LEU A 306 9.76 0.39 15.76
N CYS A 307 10.30 -0.20 14.68
CA CYS A 307 10.37 -1.65 14.52
C CYS A 307 11.28 -2.34 15.54
N ASN A 308 12.35 -1.66 15.98
CA ASN A 308 13.28 -2.18 16.99
C ASN A 308 12.78 -1.95 18.42
N SER A 309 11.77 -1.10 18.61
CA SER A 309 11.15 -0.90 19.92
C SER A 309 10.40 -2.16 20.35
N GLN A 310 10.42 -2.48 21.65
CA GLN A 310 9.62 -3.55 22.27
C GLN A 310 8.39 -3.00 23.00
N LEU A 311 7.92 -1.82 22.59
CA LEU A 311 6.85 -1.07 23.25
C LEU A 311 5.48 -1.74 23.03
N SER A 312 4.59 -1.63 24.01
CA SER A 312 3.16 -1.98 23.85
C SER A 312 2.49 -1.06 22.81
N ASN A 313 1.28 -1.39 22.35
CA ASN A 313 0.58 -0.59 21.34
C ASN A 313 0.35 0.86 21.76
N SER A 314 0.02 1.09 23.04
CA SER A 314 -0.21 2.44 23.58
C SER A 314 1.08 3.27 23.64
N GLU A 315 2.18 2.64 24.06
CA GLU A 315 3.49 3.27 24.13
C GLU A 315 4.08 3.51 22.72
N LEU A 316 3.85 2.58 21.79
CA LEU A 316 4.26 2.72 20.39
C LEU A 316 3.59 3.92 19.73
N MET A 317 2.31 4.19 20.04
CA MET A 317 1.61 5.38 19.56
C MET A 317 2.28 6.68 20.04
N ASN A 318 2.61 6.74 21.33
CA ASN A 318 3.27 7.89 21.91
C ASN A 318 4.67 8.09 21.30
N GLU A 319 5.45 7.01 21.18
CA GLU A 319 6.78 7.03 20.57
C GLU A 319 6.74 7.46 19.10
N CYS A 320 5.80 6.92 18.31
CA CYS A 320 5.61 7.30 16.91
C CYS A 320 5.27 8.79 16.78
N THR A 321 4.40 9.29 17.64
CA THR A 321 4.03 10.71 17.68
C THR A 321 5.24 11.59 18.01
N MET A 322 6.04 11.22 19.02
CA MET A 322 7.25 11.96 19.40
C MET A 322 8.31 11.96 18.28
N LEU A 323 8.55 10.81 17.67
CA LEU A 323 9.49 10.68 16.55
C LEU A 323 9.04 11.50 15.34
N LEU A 324 7.75 11.47 14.98
CA LEU A 324 7.22 12.28 13.88
C LEU A 324 7.34 13.78 14.15
N ASN A 325 7.09 14.25 15.37
CA ASN A 325 7.19 15.67 15.71
C ASN A 325 8.59 16.25 15.46
N SER A 326 9.63 15.46 15.73
CA SER A 326 11.02 15.83 15.45
C SER A 326 11.50 15.47 14.04
N SER A 327 10.77 14.61 13.32
CA SER A 327 11.16 14.13 11.99
C SER A 327 10.85 15.14 10.88
N PRO A 328 11.66 15.18 9.80
CA PRO A 328 11.33 15.91 8.58
C PRO A 328 10.21 15.27 7.76
N ILE A 329 9.86 13.99 7.99
CA ILE A 329 8.81 13.27 7.24
C ILE A 329 7.37 13.56 7.74
N ARG A 330 7.22 14.40 8.77
CA ARG A 330 5.89 14.80 9.26
C ARG A 330 5.13 15.48 8.12
N SER A 331 3.85 15.16 7.97
CA SER A 331 3.02 15.58 6.83
C SER A 331 3.15 17.07 6.47
N ASP A 332 3.16 17.94 7.48
CA ASP A 332 3.28 19.40 7.35
C ASP A 332 4.65 19.92 6.93
N LYS A 333 5.70 19.10 7.04
CA LYS A 333 7.05 19.45 6.64
C LYS A 333 7.39 18.99 5.22
N ILE A 334 6.65 18.02 4.66
CA ILE A 334 7.02 17.35 3.40
C ILE A 334 7.28 18.34 2.27
N VAL A 335 6.36 19.30 2.06
CA VAL A 335 6.49 20.33 1.02
C VAL A 335 7.78 21.13 1.21
N SER A 336 8.03 21.63 2.42
CA SER A 336 9.19 22.49 2.71
C SER A 336 10.54 21.76 2.67
N GLN A 337 10.57 20.46 3.03
CA GLN A 337 11.82 19.71 3.19
C GLN A 337 12.24 18.99 1.90
N TYR A 338 11.27 18.46 1.16
CA TYR A 338 11.54 17.56 0.03
C TYR A 338 11.19 18.12 -1.33
N LEU A 339 10.34 19.15 -1.41
CA LEU A 339 9.99 19.77 -2.67
C LEU A 339 10.85 21.00 -2.93
N THR A 340 11.13 21.25 -4.21
CA THR A 340 11.93 22.39 -4.65
C THR A 340 11.19 23.12 -5.77
N ASN A 341 11.27 24.44 -5.80
CA ASN A 341 10.70 25.19 -6.93
C ASN A 341 11.49 24.88 -8.21
N PHE A 342 10.80 24.82 -9.33
CA PHE A 342 11.47 24.83 -10.63
C PHE A 342 12.19 26.16 -10.85
N THR A 343 13.41 26.07 -11.38
CA THR A 343 14.22 27.22 -11.80
C THR A 343 14.37 27.18 -13.31
N SER A 344 14.41 28.37 -13.93
CA SER A 344 14.71 28.45 -15.36
C SER A 344 16.08 27.85 -15.64
N ASP A 345 16.14 27.02 -16.69
CA ASP A 345 17.39 26.55 -17.29
C ASP A 345 18.13 27.67 -18.03
#